data_AF-A0A2S9YSQ0-F1
#
_entry.id   AF-A0A2S9YSQ0-F1
#
_cell.length_a   1.000
_cell.length_b   1.000
_cell.length_c   1.000
_cell.angle_alpha   90.00
_cell.angle_beta   90.00
_cell.angle_gamma   90.00
#
_symmetry.space_group_name_H-M   'P 1'
#
loop_
_entity.id
_entity.type
_entity.pdbx_description
1 polymer ?
#
loop_
_entity_poly.entity_id
_entity_poly.type
_entity_poly.pdbx_seq_one_letter_code
_entity_poly.pdbx_strand_id
1 'polypeptide(L)'
;MTRARLVCLFIALAACRTETEPGKAEPAPVEAAPTPEPEPEPEPEPEPERVPEPAPVPDPVPEPAPEPKTPITAPTMVGDAQVWRQSKSRQPPWDLIEIVTVSFGVEPKVGEAVTVIPKHPTLPVLELSIVEVILHDELVSDGGQPWWEALLQPVTDPAYHDLSSPSPEFPAHVVVVYPATPTATLLDPNLLTADQLPPGVLLAGVKIAVDADADGRPDTIELSYCEDNRKRASCGEATGTEIHRLDAGAWSLVHRAEPGT
;
A
#
# COMPACT_ATOMS: atom_id res chain seq x y z
N MET A 1 -8.61 -16.62 40.02
CA MET A 1 -8.47 -15.36 40.78
C MET A 1 -7.91 -14.32 39.82
N THR A 2 -8.77 -13.60 39.11
CA THR A 2 -8.34 -12.70 38.03
C THR A 2 -8.87 -11.31 38.35
N ARG A 3 -7.95 -10.38 38.61
CA ARG A 3 -8.25 -9.01 39.02
C ARG A 3 -8.59 -8.18 37.79
N ALA A 4 -9.87 -7.83 37.64
CA ALA A 4 -10.32 -6.80 36.72
C ALA A 4 -9.80 -5.44 37.19
N ARG A 5 -9.01 -4.75 36.36
CA ARG A 5 -8.64 -3.35 36.56
C ARG A 5 -9.60 -2.48 35.77
N LEU A 6 -10.59 -1.96 36.48
CA LEU A 6 -11.48 -0.89 36.06
C LEU A 6 -10.66 0.41 35.98
N VAL A 7 -10.41 0.91 34.77
CA VAL A 7 -9.79 2.22 34.54
C VAL A 7 -10.90 3.23 34.27
N CYS A 8 -11.16 4.09 35.25
CA CYS A 8 -12.08 5.21 35.14
C CYS A 8 -11.52 6.26 34.17
N LEU A 9 -12.25 6.51 33.08
CA LEU A 9 -12.02 7.59 32.14
C LEU A 9 -12.62 8.89 32.70
N PHE A 10 -11.77 9.75 33.28
CA PHE A 10 -12.13 11.13 33.60
C PHE A 10 -11.93 12.00 32.36
N ILE A 11 -13.03 12.39 31.72
CA ILE A 11 -13.04 13.39 30.64
C ILE A 11 -13.01 14.78 31.29
N ALA A 12 -11.88 15.47 31.19
CA ALA A 12 -11.78 16.88 31.52
C ALA A 12 -11.98 17.71 30.24
N LEU A 13 -13.14 18.37 30.13
CA LEU A 13 -13.38 19.44 29.16
C LEU A 13 -12.49 20.64 29.53
N ALA A 14 -11.49 20.95 28.70
CA ALA A 14 -10.75 22.21 28.76
C ALA A 14 -11.16 23.10 27.58
N ALA A 15 -11.96 24.13 27.88
CA ALA A 15 -12.28 25.20 26.96
C ALA A 15 -11.12 26.22 26.93
N CYS A 16 -10.36 26.27 25.83
CA CYS A 16 -9.40 27.35 25.59
C CYS A 16 -9.94 28.31 24.53
N ARG A 17 -10.36 29.48 25.01
CA ARG A 17 -10.37 30.76 24.30
C ARG A 17 -8.92 31.21 24.06
N THR A 18 -8.70 31.90 22.94
CA THR A 18 -7.84 33.09 22.65
C THR A 18 -7.40 33.02 21.18
N GLU A 19 -7.14 34.07 20.42
CA GLU A 19 -7.25 35.52 20.54
C GLU A 19 -7.21 36.08 19.11
N THR A 20 -7.85 37.21 18.89
CA THR A 20 -7.85 37.98 17.65
C THR A 20 -6.57 38.80 17.55
N GLU A 21 -5.80 38.67 16.46
CA GLU A 21 -4.76 39.65 16.09
C GLU A 21 -5.11 40.35 14.77
N PRO A 22 -5.30 41.69 14.79
CA PRO A 22 -5.26 42.52 13.59
C PRO A 22 -3.95 43.32 13.58
N GLY A 23 -3.02 42.96 12.69
CA GLY A 23 -1.72 43.62 12.59
C GLY A 23 -1.27 43.79 11.14
N LYS A 24 -2.05 44.52 10.34
CA LYS A 24 -1.68 44.91 8.96
C LYS A 24 -0.67 46.05 9.03
N ALA A 25 0.62 45.72 9.00
CA ALA A 25 1.70 46.68 8.84
C ALA A 25 1.85 47.07 7.36
N GLU A 26 1.85 48.37 7.13
CA GLU A 26 2.05 49.07 5.86
C GLU A 26 3.55 49.08 5.51
N PRO A 27 3.97 48.67 4.29
CA PRO A 27 5.37 48.69 3.91
C PRO A 27 5.84 50.11 3.57
N ALA A 28 6.95 50.51 4.20
CA ALA A 28 7.65 51.76 3.95
C ALA A 28 8.25 51.83 2.52
N PRO A 29 8.39 53.04 1.95
CA PRO A 29 8.96 53.27 0.63
C PRO A 29 10.47 52.97 0.62
N VAL A 30 10.88 52.07 -0.28
CA VAL A 30 12.27 51.68 -0.52
C VAL A 30 12.93 52.74 -1.41
N GLU A 31 13.98 53.40 -0.89
CA GLU A 31 14.81 54.33 -1.63
C GLU A 31 15.54 53.64 -2.79
N ALA A 32 15.50 54.27 -3.96
CA ALA A 32 16.10 53.78 -5.20
C ALA A 32 17.63 53.82 -5.12
N ALA A 33 18.26 52.65 -5.23
CA ALA A 33 19.71 52.50 -5.36
C ALA A 33 20.20 53.04 -6.72
N PRO A 34 21.44 53.58 -6.79
CA PRO A 34 22.01 54.14 -8.01
C PRO A 34 22.23 53.07 -9.08
N THR A 35 21.91 53.43 -10.33
CA THR A 35 22.16 52.64 -11.54
C THR A 35 23.67 52.38 -11.72
N PRO A 36 24.09 51.11 -11.85
CA PRO A 36 25.49 50.77 -12.11
C PRO A 36 25.91 51.22 -13.52
N GLU A 37 27.16 51.69 -13.63
CA GLU A 37 27.79 52.05 -14.90
C GLU A 37 27.93 50.81 -15.82
N PRO A 38 27.86 51.01 -17.15
CA PRO A 38 27.93 49.91 -18.10
C PRO A 38 29.32 49.26 -18.09
N GLU A 39 29.36 47.95 -17.87
CA GLU A 39 30.57 47.15 -17.97
C GLU A 39 31.11 47.13 -19.42
N PRO A 40 32.43 47.08 -19.59
CA PRO A 40 33.06 47.07 -20.90
C PRO A 40 32.65 45.86 -21.73
N GLU A 41 32.44 46.08 -23.04
CA GLU A 41 32.11 45.02 -23.99
C GLU A 41 33.19 43.93 -24.00
N PRO A 42 32.81 42.65 -23.88
CA PRO A 42 33.77 41.55 -23.87
C PRO A 42 34.45 41.40 -25.23
N GLU A 43 35.76 41.18 -25.21
CA GLU A 43 36.54 40.88 -26.40
C GLU A 43 36.01 39.60 -27.09
N PRO A 44 36.04 39.55 -28.44
CA PRO A 44 35.51 38.42 -29.18
C PRO A 44 36.28 37.14 -28.84
N GLU A 45 35.55 36.14 -28.35
CA GLU A 45 36.11 34.83 -28.05
C GLU A 45 36.66 34.16 -29.33
N PRO A 46 37.80 33.44 -29.22
CA PRO A 46 38.42 32.75 -30.34
C PRO A 46 37.48 31.69 -30.93
N GLU A 47 37.48 31.59 -32.27
CA GLU A 47 36.69 30.58 -32.98
C GLU A 47 37.07 29.15 -32.50
N PRO A 48 36.07 28.33 -32.11
CA PRO A 48 36.34 27.01 -31.57
C PRO A 48 36.95 26.09 -32.64
N GLU A 49 38.07 25.47 -32.28
CA GLU A 49 38.73 24.45 -33.10
C GLU A 49 37.78 23.28 -33.36
N ARG A 50 37.81 22.78 -34.61
CA ARG A 50 36.92 21.70 -35.04
C ARG A 50 37.21 20.43 -34.25
N VAL A 51 36.24 20.02 -33.45
CA VAL A 51 36.28 18.76 -32.72
C VAL A 51 36.26 17.60 -33.74
N PRO A 52 37.18 16.63 -33.64
CA PRO A 52 37.19 15.48 -34.54
C PRO A 52 35.88 14.70 -34.48
N GLU A 53 35.43 14.21 -35.64
CA GLU A 53 34.20 13.41 -35.73
C GLU A 53 34.29 12.17 -34.81
N PRO A 54 33.26 11.89 -34.01
CA PRO A 54 33.26 10.75 -33.11
C PRO A 54 33.31 9.44 -33.91
N ALA A 55 34.13 8.51 -33.42
CA ALA A 55 34.23 7.16 -33.97
C ALA A 55 32.85 6.46 -33.92
N PRO A 56 32.56 5.55 -34.87
CA PRO A 56 31.32 4.80 -34.90
C PRO A 56 31.16 4.01 -33.59
N VAL A 57 29.99 4.18 -32.96
CA VAL A 57 29.63 3.43 -31.76
C VAL A 57 29.44 1.96 -32.15
N PRO A 58 30.03 1.00 -31.41
CA PRO A 58 29.81 -0.42 -31.66
C PRO A 58 28.32 -0.77 -31.66
N ASP A 59 27.90 -1.68 -32.53
CA ASP A 59 26.53 -2.21 -32.51
C ASP A 59 26.20 -2.76 -31.11
N PRO A 60 24.99 -2.48 -30.58
CA PRO A 60 24.57 -2.99 -29.29
C PRO A 60 24.59 -4.52 -29.29
N VAL A 61 25.21 -5.09 -28.26
CA VAL A 61 25.19 -6.53 -28.03
C VAL A 61 23.72 -6.93 -27.80
N PRO A 62 23.22 -8.01 -28.44
CA PRO A 62 21.86 -8.49 -28.22
C PRO A 62 21.61 -8.69 -26.72
N GLU A 63 20.51 -8.13 -26.21
CA GLU A 63 20.11 -8.37 -24.82
C GLU A 63 19.87 -9.88 -24.60
N PRO A 64 20.30 -10.42 -23.46
CA PRO A 64 20.03 -11.81 -23.12
C PRO A 64 18.51 -12.06 -23.14
N ALA A 65 18.12 -13.22 -23.68
CA ALA A 65 16.72 -13.64 -23.68
C ALA A 65 16.20 -13.67 -22.22
N PRO A 66 14.95 -13.23 -21.97
CA PRO A 66 14.39 -13.24 -20.64
C PRO A 66 14.41 -14.65 -20.07
N GLU A 67 14.89 -14.79 -18.83
CA GLU A 67 14.88 -16.06 -18.14
C GLU A 67 13.43 -16.58 -18.00
N PRO A 68 13.20 -17.90 -18.14
CA PRO A 68 11.87 -18.46 -17.97
C PRO A 68 11.36 -18.16 -16.56
N LYS A 69 10.21 -17.48 -16.47
CA LYS A 69 9.51 -17.23 -15.21
C LYS A 69 9.19 -18.58 -14.57
N THR A 70 9.68 -18.80 -13.35
CA THR A 70 9.34 -20.01 -12.60
C THR A 70 7.86 -19.92 -12.23
N PRO A 71 7.02 -20.93 -12.52
CA PRO A 71 5.63 -20.90 -12.12
C PRO A 71 5.53 -20.76 -10.60
N ILE A 72 4.68 -19.85 -10.14
CA ILE A 72 4.40 -19.64 -8.72
C ILE A 72 3.63 -20.88 -8.25
N THR A 73 4.32 -21.85 -7.66
CA THR A 73 3.69 -23.10 -7.19
C THR A 73 3.14 -22.98 -5.77
N ALA A 74 3.58 -21.98 -5.01
CA ALA A 74 3.10 -21.76 -3.65
C ALA A 74 1.72 -21.08 -3.69
N PRO A 75 0.82 -21.41 -2.75
CA PRO A 75 -0.43 -20.69 -2.60
C PRO A 75 -0.18 -19.23 -2.26
N THR A 76 -0.44 -18.35 -3.23
CA THR A 76 -0.47 -16.90 -3.01
C THR A 76 -1.71 -16.56 -2.21
N MET A 77 -1.50 -15.91 -1.07
CA MET A 77 -2.52 -15.28 -0.24
C MET A 77 -2.40 -13.77 -0.36
N VAL A 78 -3.53 -13.09 -0.17
CA VAL A 78 -3.60 -11.64 -0.08
C VAL A 78 -4.33 -11.24 1.21
N GLY A 79 -3.90 -10.15 1.83
CA GLY A 79 -4.62 -9.52 2.93
C GLY A 79 -4.68 -8.01 2.75
N ASP A 80 -5.83 -7.39 3.02
CA ASP A 80 -5.95 -5.94 3.13
C ASP A 80 -5.35 -5.47 4.45
N ALA A 81 -4.50 -4.46 4.40
CA ALA A 81 -3.82 -3.93 5.56
C ALA A 81 -3.73 -2.40 5.52
N GLN A 82 -3.34 -1.80 6.63
CA GLN A 82 -3.22 -0.35 6.75
C GLN A 82 -1.80 0.04 7.12
N VAL A 83 -1.31 1.12 6.51
CA VAL A 83 -0.14 1.82 7.02
C VAL A 83 -0.57 2.53 8.28
N TRP A 84 0.13 2.30 9.39
CA TRP A 84 -0.06 3.03 10.64
C TRP A 84 1.23 3.77 11.00
N ARG A 85 1.09 5.04 11.36
CA ARG A 85 2.21 5.88 11.82
C ARG A 85 2.03 6.27 13.26
N GLN A 86 3.12 6.16 14.01
CA GLN A 86 3.17 6.58 15.40
C GLN A 86 4.16 7.72 15.59
N SER A 87 3.78 8.70 16.41
CA SER A 87 4.71 9.63 17.03
C SER A 87 4.18 10.10 18.37
N LYS A 88 5.08 10.56 19.24
CA LYS A 88 4.68 11.11 20.56
C LYS A 88 3.71 12.29 20.46
N SER A 89 3.83 13.11 19.41
CA SER A 89 2.99 14.28 19.17
C SER A 89 1.76 14.00 18.30
N ARG A 90 1.64 12.78 17.74
CA ARG A 90 0.70 12.43 16.66
C ARG A 90 0.86 13.32 15.41
N GLN A 91 2.04 13.89 15.23
CA GLN A 91 2.44 14.71 14.09
C GLN A 91 3.85 14.30 13.62
N PRO A 92 4.23 14.62 12.37
CA PRO A 92 5.60 14.41 11.90
C PRO A 92 6.63 15.15 12.78
N PRO A 93 7.88 14.65 12.88
CA PRO A 93 8.36 13.41 12.27
C PRO A 93 7.76 12.16 12.93
N TRP A 94 7.54 11.12 12.14
CA TRP A 94 7.02 9.83 12.61
C TRP A 94 8.14 9.01 13.25
N ASP A 95 7.93 8.51 14.46
CA ASP A 95 8.88 7.69 15.21
C ASP A 95 8.91 6.25 14.68
N LEU A 96 7.75 5.75 14.22
CA LEU A 96 7.55 4.38 13.78
C LEU A 96 6.47 4.31 12.69
N ILE A 97 6.70 3.48 11.67
CA ILE A 97 5.72 3.15 10.63
C ILE A 97 5.58 1.63 10.55
N GLU A 98 4.35 1.16 10.66
CA GLU A 98 4.00 -0.25 10.66
C GLU A 98 2.93 -0.53 9.60
N ILE A 99 2.90 -1.77 9.13
CA ILE A 99 1.74 -2.30 8.42
C ILE A 99 0.96 -3.13 9.43
N VAL A 100 -0.25 -2.70 9.73
CA VAL A 100 -1.12 -3.33 10.73
C VAL A 100 -2.29 -4.05 10.08
N THR A 101 -2.97 -4.89 10.86
CA THR A 101 -4.13 -5.70 10.44
C THR A 101 -3.83 -6.67 9.30
N VAL A 102 -2.60 -7.19 9.23
CA VAL A 102 -2.20 -8.20 8.23
C VAL A 102 -2.70 -9.56 8.69
N SER A 103 -3.73 -10.08 8.03
CA SER A 103 -4.31 -11.39 8.33
C SER A 103 -4.19 -12.35 7.16
N PHE A 104 -4.04 -13.64 7.49
CA PHE A 104 -3.94 -14.73 6.51
C PHE A 104 -4.83 -15.90 6.92
N GLY A 105 -5.36 -16.60 5.91
CA GLY A 105 -6.14 -17.83 6.07
C GLY A 105 -5.30 -19.10 6.15
N VAL A 106 -3.98 -19.02 6.00
CA VAL A 106 -3.04 -20.11 6.31
C VAL A 106 -1.88 -19.57 7.14
N GLU A 107 -1.23 -20.44 7.91
CA GLU A 107 -0.10 -20.08 8.76
C GLU A 107 1.09 -19.55 7.94
N PRO A 108 1.46 -18.28 8.08
CA PRO A 108 2.71 -17.79 7.55
C PRO A 108 3.88 -18.19 8.45
N LYS A 109 5.12 -18.21 7.93
CA LYS A 109 6.30 -18.49 8.76
C LYS A 109 7.07 -17.24 9.13
N VAL A 110 7.48 -17.15 10.40
CA VAL A 110 8.40 -16.12 10.88
C VAL A 110 9.71 -16.16 10.08
N GLY A 111 10.18 -14.99 9.67
CA GLY A 111 11.38 -14.80 8.85
C GLY A 111 11.14 -14.90 7.35
N GLU A 112 9.98 -15.38 6.88
CA GLU A 112 9.63 -15.32 5.47
C GLU A 112 9.24 -13.90 5.06
N ALA A 113 9.44 -13.59 3.78
CA ALA A 113 9.13 -12.27 3.22
C ALA A 113 7.69 -12.21 2.71
N VAL A 114 7.13 -11.01 2.73
CA VAL A 114 5.87 -10.63 2.08
C VAL A 114 6.10 -9.47 1.11
N THR A 115 5.27 -9.37 0.09
CA THR A 115 5.23 -8.20 -0.81
C THR A 115 4.09 -7.29 -0.38
N VAL A 116 4.40 -6.03 -0.11
CA VAL A 116 3.42 -5.00 0.28
C VAL A 116 3.18 -4.07 -0.89
N ILE A 117 1.99 -4.16 -1.48
CA ILE A 117 1.57 -3.39 -2.64
C ILE A 117 0.69 -2.23 -2.16
N PRO A 118 1.14 -0.97 -2.25
CA PRO A 118 0.32 0.15 -1.83
C PRO A 118 -0.84 0.40 -2.80
N LYS A 119 -2.02 0.76 -2.26
CA LYS A 119 -3.12 1.27 -3.09
C LYS A 119 -2.89 2.72 -3.53
N HIS A 120 -1.95 3.42 -2.88
CA HIS A 120 -1.56 4.78 -3.24
C HIS A 120 -0.54 4.73 -4.41
N PRO A 121 -0.81 5.39 -5.54
CA PRO A 121 -0.03 5.21 -6.78
C PRO A 121 1.40 5.75 -6.73
N THR A 122 1.72 6.61 -5.77
CA THR A 122 3.07 7.20 -5.63
C THR A 122 3.97 6.44 -4.66
N LEU A 123 3.43 5.45 -3.93
CA LEU A 123 4.22 4.67 -3.00
C LEU A 123 4.87 3.49 -3.72
N PRO A 124 6.14 3.14 -3.41
CA PRO A 124 6.79 1.98 -3.98
C PRO A 124 6.24 0.69 -3.36
N VAL A 125 6.32 -0.41 -4.10
CA VAL A 125 6.11 -1.77 -3.55
C VAL A 125 7.26 -2.07 -2.58
N LEU A 126 6.94 -2.65 -1.43
CA LEU A 126 7.94 -3.06 -0.43
C LEU A 126 8.04 -4.58 -0.32
N GLU A 127 9.20 -5.05 0.12
CA GLU A 127 9.40 -6.40 0.62
C GLU A 127 9.72 -6.33 2.12
N LEU A 128 8.87 -6.93 2.95
CA LEU A 128 9.02 -6.92 4.41
C LEU A 128 9.10 -8.34 4.95
N SER A 129 9.85 -8.55 6.03
CA SER A 129 9.89 -9.83 6.73
C SER A 129 8.83 -9.93 7.82
N ILE A 130 8.29 -11.14 8.01
CA ILE A 130 7.38 -11.47 9.11
C ILE A 130 8.20 -11.64 10.38
N VAL A 131 7.91 -10.86 11.42
CA VAL A 131 8.64 -10.89 12.70
C VAL A 131 7.93 -11.74 13.75
N GLU A 132 6.61 -11.82 13.69
CA GLU A 132 5.78 -12.59 14.62
C GLU A 132 4.49 -13.04 13.92
N VAL A 133 3.96 -14.18 14.37
CA VAL A 133 2.70 -14.75 13.87
C VAL A 133 1.83 -15.11 15.07
N ILE A 134 0.62 -14.58 15.09
CA ILE A 134 -0.35 -14.77 16.17
C ILE A 134 -1.52 -15.57 15.62
N LEU A 135 -1.84 -16.70 16.25
CA LEU A 135 -3.01 -17.51 15.91
C LEU A 135 -4.25 -16.94 16.62
N HIS A 136 -5.32 -16.72 15.86
CA HIS A 136 -6.63 -16.36 16.36
C HIS A 136 -7.58 -17.54 16.16
N ASP A 137 -7.80 -18.34 17.22
CA ASP A 137 -8.68 -19.51 17.22
C ASP A 137 -9.93 -19.35 18.11
N GLU A 138 -10.08 -18.21 18.79
CA GLU A 138 -11.15 -17.97 19.77
C GLU A 138 -12.56 -17.93 19.14
N LEU A 139 -12.68 -17.71 17.83
CA LEU A 139 -13.95 -17.63 17.09
C LEU A 139 -14.42 -18.97 16.47
N VAL A 140 -13.72 -20.07 16.76
CA VAL A 140 -14.09 -21.39 16.20
C VAL A 140 -15.44 -21.89 16.74
N SER A 141 -15.93 -21.38 17.87
CA SER A 141 -17.21 -21.81 18.46
C SER A 141 -18.42 -21.58 17.55
N ASP A 142 -18.35 -20.60 16.64
CA ASP A 142 -19.43 -20.25 15.72
C ASP A 142 -19.19 -20.79 14.29
N GLY A 143 -18.19 -21.66 14.11
CA GLY A 143 -17.85 -22.24 12.81
C GLY A 143 -16.86 -21.40 11.99
N GLY A 144 -16.30 -20.34 12.57
CA GLY A 144 -15.21 -19.57 11.97
C GLY A 144 -13.96 -20.42 11.73
N GLN A 145 -13.27 -20.18 10.61
CA GLN A 145 -11.95 -20.77 10.37
C GLN A 145 -10.90 -20.04 11.20
N PRO A 146 -9.87 -20.74 11.72
CA PRO A 146 -8.73 -20.06 12.33
C PRO A 146 -8.06 -19.15 11.31
N TRP A 147 -7.52 -18.03 11.79
CA TRP A 147 -6.74 -17.11 10.97
C TRP A 147 -5.49 -16.68 11.73
N TRP A 148 -4.51 -16.20 10.98
CA TRP A 148 -3.21 -15.81 11.51
C TRP A 148 -2.99 -14.33 11.27
N GLU A 149 -2.62 -13.61 12.33
CA GLU A 149 -2.15 -12.23 12.22
C GLU A 149 -0.62 -12.25 12.09
N ALA A 150 -0.10 -11.57 11.07
CA ALA A 150 1.34 -11.44 10.87
C ALA A 150 1.78 -10.04 11.28
N LEU A 151 2.72 -9.95 12.22
CA LEU A 151 3.42 -8.69 12.47
C LEU A 151 4.62 -8.61 11.52
N LEU A 152 4.71 -7.50 10.80
CA LEU A 152 5.80 -7.24 9.87
C LEU A 152 6.87 -6.37 10.52
N GLN A 153 8.10 -6.44 10.01
CA GLN A 153 9.12 -5.49 10.39
C GLN A 153 8.69 -4.04 10.05
N PRO A 154 9.17 -3.04 10.81
CA PRO A 154 8.85 -1.63 10.54
C PRO A 154 9.23 -1.19 9.12
N VAL A 155 8.44 -0.28 8.56
CA VAL A 155 8.72 0.32 7.26
C VAL A 155 9.79 1.39 7.41
N THR A 156 10.88 1.26 6.66
CA THR A 156 12.00 2.21 6.66
C THR A 156 12.07 3.08 5.41
N ASP A 157 11.18 2.87 4.44
CA ASP A 157 11.18 3.60 3.18
C ASP A 157 10.66 5.05 3.37
N PRO A 158 11.45 6.09 3.03
CA PRO A 158 11.06 7.49 3.22
C PRO A 158 9.75 7.90 2.55
N ALA A 159 9.37 7.28 1.42
CA ALA A 159 8.13 7.60 0.73
C ALA A 159 6.89 7.38 1.61
N TYR A 160 6.96 6.40 2.54
CA TYR A 160 5.90 6.13 3.49
C TYR A 160 5.85 7.13 4.66
N HIS A 161 6.99 7.73 5.02
CA HIS A 161 7.07 8.80 6.03
C HIS A 161 6.45 10.09 5.53
N ASP A 162 6.74 10.46 4.29
CA ASP A 162 6.40 11.78 3.74
C ASP A 162 5.00 11.83 3.09
N LEU A 163 4.29 10.71 3.02
CA LEU A 163 2.98 10.66 2.39
C LEU A 163 1.96 11.54 3.15
N SER A 164 1.35 12.49 2.44
CA SER A 164 0.30 13.37 2.95
C SER A 164 -1.07 12.71 2.82
N SER A 165 -1.87 12.74 3.88
CA SER A 165 -3.24 12.19 3.91
C SER A 165 -4.13 12.96 4.88
N PRO A 166 -5.46 13.02 4.65
CA PRO A 166 -6.40 13.56 5.63
C PRO A 166 -6.36 12.84 6.98
N SER A 167 -5.99 11.55 6.99
CA SER A 167 -5.73 10.77 8.20
C SER A 167 -4.22 10.57 8.35
N PRO A 168 -3.51 11.42 9.10
CA PRO A 168 -2.05 11.37 9.14
C PRO A 168 -1.52 10.12 9.84
N GLU A 169 -2.29 9.52 10.76
CA GLU A 169 -1.96 8.24 11.42
C GLU A 169 -2.20 7.04 10.50
N PHE A 170 -3.18 7.10 9.60
CA PHE A 170 -3.55 6.03 8.68
C PHE A 170 -3.53 6.55 7.23
N PRO A 171 -2.34 6.81 6.68
CA PRO A 171 -2.21 7.57 5.45
C PRO A 171 -2.65 6.79 4.20
N ALA A 172 -2.60 5.46 4.23
CA ALA A 172 -2.85 4.61 3.08
C ALA A 172 -3.26 3.18 3.47
N HIS A 173 -3.99 2.54 2.56
CA HIS A 173 -4.21 1.10 2.55
C HIS A 173 -3.16 0.41 1.67
N VAL A 174 -2.84 -0.83 2.01
CA VAL A 174 -1.94 -1.68 1.25
C VAL A 174 -2.54 -3.08 1.12
N VAL A 175 -2.06 -3.84 0.14
CA VAL A 175 -2.33 -5.27 0.00
C VAL A 175 -1.03 -6.00 0.32
N VAL A 176 -1.11 -7.00 1.21
CA VAL A 176 0.03 -7.84 1.56
C VAL A 176 -0.11 -9.18 0.86
N VAL A 177 0.89 -9.55 0.06
CA VAL A 177 0.97 -10.80 -0.70
C VAL A 177 1.95 -11.74 0.00
N TYR A 178 1.51 -12.96 0.30
CA TYR A 178 2.34 -14.01 0.89
C TYR A 178 2.23 -15.32 0.10
N PRO A 179 3.35 -16.02 -0.20
CA PRO A 179 4.73 -15.57 0.02
C PRO A 179 5.08 -14.34 -0.83
N ALA A 180 6.21 -13.68 -0.51
CA ALA A 180 6.71 -12.55 -1.29
C ALA A 180 6.75 -12.88 -2.79
N THR A 181 6.11 -12.03 -3.56
CA THR A 181 6.02 -12.08 -5.02
C THR A 181 6.36 -10.68 -5.55
N PRO A 182 7.64 -10.35 -5.79
CA PRO A 182 8.06 -8.99 -6.17
C PRO A 182 7.48 -8.49 -7.48
N THR A 183 7.02 -9.40 -8.35
CA THR A 183 6.34 -9.09 -9.61
C THR A 183 4.86 -8.79 -9.44
N ALA A 184 4.31 -9.00 -8.24
CA ALA A 184 2.89 -8.84 -8.00
C ALA A 184 2.46 -7.38 -8.12
N THR A 185 1.38 -7.15 -8.84
CA THR A 185 0.79 -5.83 -9.05
C THR A 185 -0.70 -5.83 -8.69
N LEU A 186 -1.20 -4.66 -8.28
CA LEU A 186 -2.62 -4.47 -8.03
C LEU A 186 -3.31 -4.09 -9.35
N LEU A 187 -4.30 -4.87 -9.75
CA LEU A 187 -5.17 -4.55 -10.87
C LEU A 187 -6.30 -3.62 -10.42
N ASP A 188 -6.72 -2.70 -11.30
CA ASP A 188 -7.92 -1.90 -11.08
C ASP A 188 -9.17 -2.78 -11.24
N PRO A 189 -9.98 -2.99 -10.18
CA PRO A 189 -11.19 -3.81 -10.26
C PRO A 189 -12.19 -3.34 -11.34
N ASN A 190 -12.17 -2.07 -11.71
CA ASN A 190 -13.06 -1.51 -12.74
C ASN A 190 -12.66 -1.88 -14.17
N LEU A 191 -11.43 -2.37 -14.36
CA LEU A 191 -10.92 -2.78 -15.67
C LEU A 191 -11.02 -4.30 -15.89
N LEU A 192 -11.44 -5.05 -14.87
CA LEU A 192 -11.63 -6.50 -14.97
C LEU A 192 -12.85 -6.85 -15.82
N THR A 193 -12.79 -8.01 -16.46
CA THR A 193 -13.91 -8.59 -17.22
C THR A 193 -14.47 -9.83 -16.51
N ALA A 194 -15.73 -10.17 -16.79
CA ALA A 194 -16.42 -11.27 -16.10
C ALA A 194 -15.74 -12.65 -16.31
N ASP A 195 -15.03 -12.86 -17.42
CA ASP A 195 -14.26 -14.08 -17.69
C ASP A 195 -12.96 -14.17 -16.88
N GLN A 196 -12.52 -13.06 -16.27
CA GLN A 196 -11.39 -13.02 -15.34
C GLN A 196 -11.80 -13.27 -13.88
N LEU A 197 -13.08 -13.56 -13.60
CA LEU A 197 -13.58 -13.75 -12.24
C LEU A 197 -14.00 -15.21 -11.98
N PRO A 198 -14.08 -15.64 -10.71
CA PRO A 198 -14.71 -16.92 -10.39
C PRO A 198 -16.15 -17.00 -10.91
N PRO A 199 -16.64 -18.18 -11.34
CA PRO A 199 -17.98 -18.33 -11.89
C PRO A 199 -19.07 -17.80 -10.95
N GLY A 200 -19.87 -16.84 -11.45
CA GLY A 200 -20.99 -16.25 -10.70
C GLY A 200 -20.62 -15.05 -9.81
N VAL A 201 -19.34 -14.68 -9.75
CA VAL A 201 -18.88 -13.47 -9.09
C VAL A 201 -19.16 -12.25 -9.96
N LEU A 202 -19.58 -11.15 -9.32
CA LEU A 202 -19.83 -9.88 -9.97
C LEU A 202 -18.65 -8.94 -9.75
N LEU A 203 -18.32 -8.12 -10.76
CA LEU A 203 -17.27 -7.11 -10.68
C LEU A 203 -17.41 -6.19 -9.47
N ALA A 204 -18.64 -5.79 -9.15
CA ALA A 204 -18.95 -4.92 -8.01
C ALA A 204 -18.58 -5.53 -6.64
N GLY A 205 -18.40 -6.86 -6.57
CA GLY A 205 -17.96 -7.54 -5.35
C GLY A 205 -16.44 -7.56 -5.17
N VAL A 206 -15.66 -7.23 -6.21
CA VAL A 206 -14.20 -7.30 -6.17
C VAL A 206 -13.62 -6.11 -5.41
N LYS A 207 -12.91 -6.39 -4.31
CA LYS A 207 -12.22 -5.38 -3.49
C LYS A 207 -10.74 -5.26 -3.85
N ILE A 208 -10.09 -6.40 -4.07
CA ILE A 208 -8.67 -6.51 -4.38
C ILE A 208 -8.54 -7.52 -5.52
N ALA A 209 -7.69 -7.21 -6.49
CA ALA A 209 -7.30 -8.12 -7.55
C ALA A 209 -5.79 -8.00 -7.76
N VAL A 210 -5.07 -9.10 -7.57
CA VAL A 210 -3.61 -9.16 -7.67
C VAL A 210 -3.23 -10.01 -8.88
N ASP A 211 -2.41 -9.42 -9.75
CA ASP A 211 -1.69 -10.10 -10.83
C ASP A 211 -0.29 -10.43 -10.28
N ALA A 212 -0.06 -11.69 -9.96
CA ALA A 212 1.15 -12.18 -9.31
C ALA A 212 2.25 -12.50 -10.32
N ASP A 213 1.91 -12.94 -11.53
CA ASP A 213 2.86 -13.37 -12.56
C ASP A 213 3.12 -12.33 -13.68
N ALA A 214 2.47 -11.17 -13.59
CA ALA A 214 2.55 -10.05 -14.52
C ALA A 214 2.06 -10.41 -15.94
N ASP A 215 0.97 -11.17 -16.05
CA ASP A 215 0.29 -11.49 -17.31
C ASP A 215 -0.91 -10.54 -17.63
N GLY A 216 -1.21 -9.60 -16.72
CA GLY A 216 -2.31 -8.66 -16.82
C GLY A 216 -3.67 -9.24 -16.42
N ARG A 217 -3.71 -10.43 -15.81
CA ARG A 217 -4.91 -11.10 -15.30
C ARG A 217 -4.80 -11.30 -13.80
N PRO A 218 -5.92 -11.33 -13.09
CA PRO A 218 -5.90 -11.58 -11.66
C PRO A 218 -5.58 -13.06 -11.38
N ASP A 219 -4.56 -13.30 -10.56
CA ASP A 219 -4.26 -14.61 -9.97
C ASP A 219 -4.96 -14.80 -8.63
N THR A 220 -5.16 -13.71 -7.89
CA THR A 220 -5.84 -13.73 -6.59
C THR A 220 -6.82 -12.57 -6.49
N ILE A 221 -8.00 -12.85 -5.96
CA ILE A 221 -9.06 -11.86 -5.80
C ILE A 221 -9.64 -11.93 -4.39
N GLU A 222 -9.77 -10.79 -3.73
CA GLU A 222 -10.61 -10.64 -2.55
C GLU A 222 -11.97 -10.06 -2.95
N LEU A 223 -13.02 -10.76 -2.52
CA LEU A 223 -14.41 -10.41 -2.76
C LEU A 223 -15.07 -10.03 -1.46
N SER A 224 -15.93 -9.01 -1.49
CA SER A 224 -17.03 -8.90 -0.53
C SER A 224 -18.24 -9.68 -1.00
N TYR A 225 -18.90 -10.38 -0.08
CA TYR A 225 -20.18 -11.05 -0.34
C TYR A 225 -21.22 -10.72 0.72
N CYS A 226 -22.46 -11.16 0.46
CA CYS A 226 -23.61 -10.98 1.34
C CYS A 226 -24.32 -12.31 1.49
N GLU A 227 -24.66 -12.68 2.73
CA GLU A 227 -25.34 -13.94 3.04
C GLU A 227 -26.68 -14.08 2.30
N ASP A 228 -27.46 -12.99 2.27
CA ASP A 228 -28.81 -12.99 1.71
C ASP A 228 -28.85 -13.13 0.18
N ASN A 229 -27.76 -12.86 -0.55
CA ASN A 229 -27.72 -13.01 -2.00
C ASN A 229 -26.31 -12.87 -2.58
N ARG A 230 -25.60 -13.99 -2.73
CA ARG A 230 -24.32 -14.08 -3.47
C ARG A 230 -24.38 -13.62 -4.94
N LYS A 231 -25.58 -13.35 -5.47
CA LYS A 231 -25.83 -13.02 -6.89
C LYS A 231 -26.23 -11.56 -7.16
N ARG A 232 -26.23 -10.66 -6.17
CA ARG A 232 -26.61 -9.25 -6.39
C ARG A 232 -25.39 -8.32 -6.37
N ALA A 233 -25.38 -7.37 -7.31
CA ALA A 233 -24.32 -6.38 -7.51
C ALA A 233 -24.28 -5.29 -6.42
N SER A 234 -25.29 -5.21 -5.55
CA SER A 234 -25.38 -4.18 -4.53
C SER A 234 -25.98 -4.77 -3.26
N CYS A 235 -25.13 -4.98 -2.26
CA CYS A 235 -25.57 -5.04 -0.88
C CYS A 235 -25.22 -3.71 -0.24
N GLY A 236 -26.12 -3.20 0.61
CA GLY A 236 -25.84 -1.99 1.36
C GLY A 236 -24.62 -2.15 2.27
N GLU A 237 -24.42 -3.36 2.81
CA GLU A 237 -23.30 -3.72 3.68
C GLU A 237 -22.81 -5.12 3.29
N ALA A 238 -21.50 -5.26 3.09
CA ALA A 238 -20.89 -6.57 2.87
C ALA A 238 -20.91 -7.36 4.19
N THR A 239 -21.37 -8.60 4.16
CA THR A 239 -21.47 -9.47 5.33
C THR A 239 -20.36 -10.53 5.31
N GLY A 240 -19.19 -10.22 4.77
CA GLY A 240 -18.05 -11.13 4.75
C GLY A 240 -17.11 -10.92 3.57
N THR A 241 -15.97 -11.59 3.61
CA THR A 241 -14.97 -11.60 2.55
C THR A 241 -14.57 -13.02 2.15
N GLU A 242 -14.31 -13.21 0.84
CA GLU A 242 -13.76 -14.45 0.29
C GLU A 242 -12.51 -14.14 -0.49
N ILE A 243 -11.48 -14.97 -0.34
CA ILE A 243 -10.26 -14.92 -1.15
C ILE A 243 -10.29 -16.11 -2.11
N HIS A 244 -10.22 -15.82 -3.40
CA HIS A 244 -10.15 -16.81 -4.47
C HIS A 244 -8.80 -16.75 -5.17
N ARG A 245 -8.29 -17.89 -5.59
CA ARG A 245 -7.04 -18.04 -6.33
C ARG A 245 -7.26 -18.80 -7.63
N LEU A 246 -6.61 -18.35 -8.70
CA LEU A 246 -6.61 -19.00 -10.00
C LEU A 246 -5.42 -19.97 -10.09
N ASP A 247 -5.72 -21.27 -10.20
CA ASP A 247 -4.72 -22.31 -10.32
C ASP A 247 -4.96 -23.16 -11.56
N ALA A 248 -3.97 -23.20 -12.45
CA ALA A 248 -4.05 -23.96 -13.70
C ALA A 248 -5.36 -23.69 -14.49
N GLY A 249 -5.83 -22.45 -14.48
CA GLY A 249 -7.05 -22.01 -15.16
C GLY A 249 -8.36 -22.28 -14.40
N ALA A 250 -8.30 -22.71 -13.14
CA ALA A 250 -9.48 -22.92 -12.30
C ALA A 250 -9.43 -22.09 -11.01
N TRP A 251 -10.52 -21.37 -10.73
CA TRP A 251 -10.68 -20.63 -9.48
C TRP A 251 -10.96 -21.57 -8.31
N SER A 252 -10.28 -21.35 -7.18
CA SER A 252 -10.49 -22.06 -5.92
C SER A 252 -10.65 -21.07 -4.76
N LEU A 253 -11.56 -21.39 -3.83
CA LEU A 253 -11.74 -20.63 -2.59
C LEU A 253 -10.60 -20.98 -1.62
N VAL A 254 -9.81 -19.99 -1.23
CA VAL A 254 -8.67 -20.14 -0.31
C VAL A 254 -9.09 -19.84 1.12
N HIS A 255 -9.84 -18.76 1.33
CA HIS A 255 -10.24 -18.31 2.66
C HIS A 255 -11.61 -17.64 2.62
N ARG A 256 -12.36 -17.79 3.72
CA ARG A 256 -13.61 -17.07 3.96
C ARG A 256 -13.58 -16.49 5.37
N ALA A 257 -13.79 -15.19 5.47
CA ALA A 257 -14.00 -14.50 6.74
C ALA A 257 -15.46 -14.04 6.84
N GLU A 258 -16.12 -14.45 7.92
CA GLU A 258 -17.42 -13.93 8.29
C GLU A 258 -17.23 -12.66 9.14
N PRO A 259 -18.12 -11.67 9.04
CA PRO A 259 -18.06 -10.46 9.84
C PRO A 259 -18.19 -10.88 11.30
N GLY A 260 -17.22 -10.49 12.13
CA GLY A 260 -17.34 -10.68 13.57
C GLY A 260 -18.60 -9.99 14.08
N THR A 261 -19.55 -10.78 14.58
CA THR A 261 -20.71 -10.28 15.33
C THR A 261 -20.30 -9.74 16.69
#